data_AF-A0A1M3EIH8-F1
#
_entry.id   AF-A0A1M3EIH8-F1
#
_cell.length_a   1.000
_cell.length_b   1.000
_cell.length_c   1.000
_cell.angle_alpha   90.00
_cell.angle_beta   90.00
_cell.angle_gamma   90.00
#
_symmetry.space_group_name_H-M   'P 1'
#
loop_
_entity.id
_entity.type
_entity.pdbx_description
1 polymer ?
#
loop_
_entity_poly.entity_id
_entity_poly.type
_entity_poly.pdbx_seq_one_letter_code
_entity_poly.pdbx_strand_id
1 'polypeptide(L)'
;MRAAAWAAAKAGDSAALLRVATDPTADDEALAIICPPMNELGRLPMGVALAILEHPQCPGGLADRLSRHPDVVVRLAVIRHRGCGAMAQASLLGDADHAVRAAAREVFAEWTAPGGDTSGGPRTLR
;
A
#
# COMPACT_ATOMS: atom_id res chain seq x y z
N MET A 1 8.51 18.60 -2.97
CA MET A 1 7.73 17.48 -2.41
C MET A 1 8.35 16.90 -1.14
N ARG A 2 9.57 16.36 -1.20
CA ARG A 2 10.25 15.71 -0.06
C ARG A 2 10.27 16.49 1.26
N ALA A 3 10.62 17.78 1.23
CA ALA A 3 10.63 18.62 2.43
C ALA A 3 9.25 18.78 3.08
N ALA A 4 8.19 18.88 2.27
CA ALA A 4 6.81 18.97 2.74
C ALA A 4 6.33 17.63 3.32
N ALA A 5 6.66 16.51 2.68
CA ALA A 5 6.42 15.16 3.20
C ALA A 5 7.06 14.98 4.59
N TRP A 6 8.31 15.42 4.74
CA TRP A 6 9.03 15.29 6.01
C TRP A 6 8.44 16.17 7.10
N ALA A 7 7.99 17.39 6.76
CA ALA A 7 7.28 18.26 7.68
C ALA A 7 5.94 17.65 8.13
N ALA A 8 5.15 17.13 7.19
CA ALA A 8 3.87 16.48 7.47
C ALA A 8 4.04 15.24 8.37
N ALA A 9 4.98 14.36 8.03
CA ALA A 9 5.28 13.14 8.80
C ALA A 9 5.67 13.45 10.25
N LYS A 10 6.55 14.43 10.46
CA LYS A 10 6.93 14.85 11.82
C LYS A 10 5.78 15.47 12.60
N ALA A 11 4.92 16.24 11.95
CA ALA A 11 3.81 16.91 12.59
C ALA A 11 2.65 15.95 12.93
N GLY A 12 2.61 14.77 12.31
CA GLY A 12 1.46 13.86 12.39
C GLY A 12 0.19 14.46 11.77
N ASP A 13 0.33 15.47 10.92
CA ASP A 13 -0.79 16.17 10.30
C ASP A 13 -1.40 15.29 9.20
N SER A 14 -2.54 14.67 9.54
CA SER A 14 -3.24 13.75 8.64
C SER A 14 -3.68 14.42 7.33
N ALA A 15 -4.03 15.72 7.36
CA ALA A 15 -4.42 16.44 6.15
C ALA A 15 -3.21 16.71 5.26
N ALA A 16 -2.08 17.07 5.85
CA ALA A 16 -0.83 17.26 5.11
C ALA A 16 -0.29 15.94 4.54
N LEU A 17 -0.37 14.84 5.31
CA LEU A 17 -0.03 13.49 4.84
C LEU A 17 -0.90 13.08 3.65
N LEU A 18 -2.22 13.27 3.75
CA LEU A 18 -3.14 12.94 2.67
C LEU A 18 -2.83 13.78 1.42
N ARG A 19 -2.57 15.08 1.57
CA ARG A 19 -2.18 15.94 0.46
C ARG A 19 -0.97 15.39 -0.30
N VAL A 20 0.06 14.94 0.41
CA VAL A 20 1.25 14.33 -0.21
C VAL A 20 0.88 13.01 -0.89
N ALA A 21 0.10 12.15 -0.24
CA ALA A 21 -0.32 10.86 -0.79
C ALA A 21 -1.20 10.97 -2.04
N THR A 22 -1.96 12.06 -2.19
CA THR A 22 -2.83 12.30 -3.35
C THR A 22 -2.20 13.18 -4.43
N ASP A 23 -1.01 13.73 -4.18
CA ASP A 23 -0.32 14.57 -5.17
C ASP A 23 0.31 13.68 -6.24
N PRO A 24 -0.17 13.71 -7.50
CA PRO A 24 0.32 12.83 -8.56
C PRO A 24 1.79 13.08 -8.92
N THR A 25 2.40 14.17 -8.42
CA THR A 25 3.82 14.49 -8.61
C THR A 25 4.70 13.98 -7.47
N ALA A 26 4.13 13.36 -6.44
CA ALA A 26 4.87 12.77 -5.32
C ALA A 26 5.62 11.51 -5.78
N ASP A 27 6.94 11.56 -5.68
CA ASP A 27 7.81 10.41 -5.93
C ASP A 27 7.70 9.34 -4.84
N ASP A 28 8.28 8.18 -5.13
CA ASP A 28 8.33 7.03 -4.22
C ASP A 28 9.00 7.38 -2.88
N GLU A 29 9.99 8.26 -2.89
CA GLU A 29 10.67 8.75 -1.70
C GLU A 29 9.75 9.62 -0.82
N ALA A 30 8.96 10.53 -1.40
CA ALA A 30 7.97 11.31 -0.67
C ALA A 30 6.89 10.41 -0.04
N LEU A 31 6.41 9.41 -0.78
CA LEU A 31 5.47 8.40 -0.25
C LEU A 31 6.11 7.58 0.89
N ALA A 32 7.38 7.22 0.76
CA ALA A 32 8.11 6.48 1.78
C ALA A 32 8.33 7.28 3.06
N ILE A 33 8.45 8.61 2.96
CA ILE A 33 8.57 9.51 4.13
C ILE A 33 7.26 9.58 4.91
N ILE A 34 6.12 9.65 4.23
CA ILE A 34 4.80 9.74 4.89
C ILE A 34 4.29 8.38 5.37
N CYS A 35 4.84 7.27 4.86
CA CYS A 35 4.57 5.92 5.32
C CYS A 35 5.52 5.55 6.46
N PRO A 36 5.08 5.54 7.74
CA PRO A 36 5.95 5.23 8.87
C PRO A 36 6.47 3.79 8.81
N PRO A 37 7.52 3.45 9.57
CA PRO A 37 8.00 2.08 9.71
C PRO A 37 6.92 1.17 10.34
N MET A 38 7.11 -0.14 10.21
CA MET A 38 6.09 -1.15 10.55
C MET A 38 5.60 -1.09 12.00
N ASN A 39 6.50 -0.78 12.93
CA ASN A 39 6.20 -0.62 14.36
C ASN A 39 5.35 0.63 14.67
N GLU A 40 5.14 1.52 13.70
CA GLU A 40 4.40 2.77 13.86
C GLU A 40 3.19 2.88 12.92
N LEU A 41 2.85 1.84 12.16
CA LEU A 41 1.72 1.86 11.21
C LEU A 41 0.38 2.19 11.87
N GLY A 42 0.20 1.93 13.16
CA GLY A 42 -1.00 2.34 13.88
C GLY A 42 -1.20 3.86 14.00
N ARG A 43 -0.18 4.66 13.68
CA ARG A 43 -0.28 6.12 13.61
C ARG A 43 -0.63 6.62 12.20
N LEU A 44 -0.54 5.77 11.19
CA LEU A 44 -0.90 6.13 9.82
C LEU A 44 -2.43 6.08 9.70
N PRO A 45 -3.10 7.20 9.35
CA PRO A 45 -4.55 7.16 9.14
C PRO A 45 -4.89 6.26 7.96
N MET A 46 -5.97 5.48 8.08
CA MET A 46 -6.47 4.59 7.03
C MET A 46 -6.55 5.29 5.67
N GLY A 47 -7.10 6.51 5.62
CA GLY A 47 -7.23 7.27 4.37
C GLY A 47 -5.90 7.61 3.70
N VAL A 48 -4.85 7.87 4.49
CA VAL A 48 -3.50 8.10 3.95
C VAL A 48 -2.91 6.79 3.41
N ALA A 49 -3.07 5.68 4.14
CA ALA A 49 -2.59 4.37 3.70
C ALA A 49 -3.23 3.93 2.38
N LEU A 50 -4.54 4.15 2.22
CA LEU A 50 -5.26 3.85 0.98
C LEU A 50 -4.77 4.75 -0.16
N ALA A 51 -4.62 6.06 0.09
CA ALA A 51 -4.10 6.99 -0.93
C ALA A 51 -2.68 6.61 -1.40
N ILE A 52 -1.82 6.14 -0.49
CA ILE A 52 -0.48 5.63 -0.87
C ILE A 52 -0.62 4.41 -1.79
N LEU A 53 -1.47 3.44 -1.46
CA LEU A 53 -1.67 2.23 -2.28
C LEU A 53 -2.28 2.50 -3.66
N GLU A 54 -3.14 3.50 -3.75
CA GLU A 54 -3.76 3.93 -5.01
C GLU A 54 -2.85 4.82 -5.84
N HIS A 55 -1.72 5.29 -5.27
CA HIS A 55 -0.82 6.19 -5.95
C HIS A 55 -0.15 5.51 -7.16
N PRO A 56 -0.12 6.14 -8.35
CA PRO A 56 0.49 5.54 -9.55
C PRO A 56 1.95 5.16 -9.40
N GLN A 57 2.67 5.85 -8.51
CA GLN A 57 4.08 5.62 -8.21
C GLN A 57 4.29 4.81 -6.92
N CYS A 58 3.26 4.14 -6.39
CA CYS A 58 3.40 3.34 -5.16
C CYS A 58 4.43 2.21 -5.36
N PRO A 59 5.58 2.27 -4.67
CA PRO A 59 6.57 1.21 -4.78
C PRO A 59 6.08 -0.05 -4.05
N GLY A 60 6.42 -1.23 -4.60
CA GLY A 60 6.02 -2.52 -4.01
C GLY A 60 6.46 -2.70 -2.55
N GLY A 61 7.63 -2.15 -2.18
CA GLY A 61 8.11 -2.19 -0.79
C GLY A 61 7.22 -1.44 0.22
N LEU A 62 6.43 -0.46 -0.21
CA LEU A 62 5.45 0.19 0.67
C LEU A 62 4.17 -0.64 0.80
N ALA A 63 3.72 -1.31 -0.27
CA ALA A 63 2.63 -2.28 -0.18
C ALA A 63 2.99 -3.41 0.80
N ASP A 64 4.24 -3.87 0.77
CA ASP A 64 4.74 -4.88 1.71
C ASP A 64 4.67 -4.41 3.16
N ARG A 65 5.02 -3.15 3.41
CA ARG A 65 4.92 -2.55 4.73
C ARG A 65 3.46 -2.49 5.19
N LEU A 66 2.58 -1.98 4.32
CA LEU A 66 1.15 -1.80 4.60
C LEU A 66 0.38 -3.12 4.74
N SER A 67 0.94 -4.26 4.31
CA SER A 67 0.37 -5.58 4.58
C SER A 67 0.20 -5.88 6.08
N ARG A 68 0.93 -5.17 6.95
CA ARG A 68 0.83 -5.27 8.42
C ARG A 68 0.08 -4.10 9.06
N HIS A 69 -0.61 -3.28 8.28
CA HIS A 69 -1.41 -2.20 8.81
C HIS A 69 -2.52 -2.75 9.73
N PRO A 70 -2.81 -2.12 10.89
CA PRO A 70 -3.79 -2.66 11.84
C PRO A 70 -5.22 -2.68 11.29
N ASP A 71 -5.54 -1.77 10.36
CA ASP A 71 -6.85 -1.72 9.70
C ASP A 71 -7.00 -2.81 8.62
N VAL A 72 -8.08 -3.59 8.71
CA VAL A 72 -8.43 -4.67 7.78
C VAL A 72 -8.64 -4.14 6.35
N VAL A 73 -9.24 -2.97 6.19
CA VAL A 73 -9.53 -2.38 4.87
C VAL A 73 -8.24 -2.09 4.12
N VAL A 74 -7.22 -1.59 4.82
CA VAL A 74 -5.89 -1.36 4.24
C VAL A 74 -5.26 -2.67 3.81
N ARG A 75 -5.31 -3.72 4.64
CA ARG A 75 -4.76 -5.04 4.28
C ARG A 75 -5.47 -5.66 3.08
N LEU A 76 -6.78 -5.50 2.97
CA LEU A 76 -7.55 -5.90 1.78
C LEU A 76 -7.15 -5.10 0.53
N ALA A 77 -6.86 -3.81 0.67
CA ALA A 77 -6.35 -2.99 -0.44
C ALA A 77 -4.97 -3.47 -0.91
N VAL A 78 -4.09 -3.86 0.00
CA VAL A 78 -2.77 -4.45 -0.35
C VAL A 78 -2.93 -5.72 -1.17
N ILE A 79 -3.88 -6.61 -0.85
CA ILE A 79 -4.14 -7.83 -1.63
C ILE A 79 -4.46 -7.50 -3.09
N ARG A 80 -5.20 -6.42 -3.33
CA ARG A 80 -5.57 -5.97 -4.68
C ARG A 80 -4.43 -5.25 -5.41
N HIS A 81 -3.40 -4.83 -4.68
CA HIS A 81 -2.24 -4.15 -5.23
C HIS A 81 -1.25 -5.16 -5.84
N ARG A 82 -1.20 -5.19 -7.18
CA ARG A 82 -0.36 -6.12 -7.97
C ARG A 82 1.13 -6.08 -7.66
N GLY A 83 1.61 -5.04 -6.97
CA GLY A 83 3.01 -4.89 -6.57
C GLY A 83 3.36 -5.44 -5.17
N CYS A 84 2.47 -6.14 -4.46
CA CYS A 84 2.83 -6.73 -3.18
C CYS A 84 3.76 -7.95 -3.38
N GLY A 85 4.89 -7.96 -2.68
CA GLY A 85 5.92 -9.00 -2.73
C GLY A 85 5.53 -10.27 -1.97
N ALA A 86 6.35 -11.31 -2.13
CA ALA A 86 6.10 -12.64 -1.58
C ALA A 86 5.95 -12.64 -0.04
N MET A 87 6.68 -11.78 0.68
CA MET A 87 6.56 -11.67 2.14
C MET A 87 5.20 -11.09 2.57
N ALA A 88 4.69 -10.11 1.83
CA ALA A 88 3.37 -9.55 2.06
C ALA A 88 2.27 -10.58 1.77
N GLN A 89 2.40 -11.30 0.66
CA GLN A 89 1.48 -12.38 0.30
C GLN A 89 1.42 -13.46 1.39
N ALA A 90 2.58 -13.93 1.87
CA ALA A 90 2.64 -14.90 2.95
C ALA A 90 1.99 -14.38 4.25
N SER A 91 2.23 -13.11 4.58
CA SER A 91 1.60 -12.45 5.74
C SER A 91 0.08 -12.40 5.60
N LEU A 92 -0.45 -12.05 4.42
CA LEU A 92 -1.88 -11.88 4.17
C LEU A 92 -2.62 -13.23 4.07
N LEU A 93 -1.97 -14.27 3.54
CA LEU A 93 -2.50 -15.64 3.55
C LEU A 93 -2.61 -16.22 4.97
N GLY A 94 -1.74 -15.76 5.87
CA GLY A 94 -1.72 -16.10 7.30
C GLY A 94 -2.32 -15.04 8.22
N ASP A 95 -3.04 -14.05 7.68
CA ASP A 95 -3.56 -12.91 8.45
C ASP A 95 -4.45 -13.37 9.63
N ALA A 96 -4.54 -12.58 10.70
CA ALA A 96 -5.41 -12.91 11.82
C ALA A 96 -6.90 -12.85 11.43
N ASP A 97 -7.26 -11.96 10.51
CA ASP A 97 -8.62 -11.76 10.04
C ASP A 97 -9.02 -12.78 8.96
N HIS A 98 -10.19 -13.41 9.13
CA HIS A 98 -10.68 -14.41 8.20
C HIS A 98 -10.97 -13.84 6.79
N ALA A 99 -11.55 -12.64 6.70
CA ALA A 99 -11.87 -12.01 5.44
C ALA A 99 -10.61 -11.69 4.63
N VAL A 100 -9.55 -11.23 5.32
CA VAL A 100 -8.24 -11.00 4.69
C VAL A 100 -7.66 -12.31 4.14
N ARG A 101 -7.64 -13.38 4.93
CA ARG A 101 -7.13 -14.69 4.46
C ARG A 101 -7.93 -15.24 3.27
N ALA A 102 -9.25 -15.12 3.31
CA ALA A 102 -10.13 -15.60 2.25
C ALA A 102 -9.86 -14.85 0.93
N ALA A 103 -9.84 -13.52 0.99
CA ALA A 103 -9.53 -12.67 -0.16
C ALA A 103 -8.12 -12.93 -0.71
N ALA A 104 -7.12 -13.10 0.15
CA ALA A 104 -5.74 -13.38 -0.26
C ALA A 104 -5.65 -14.69 -1.06
N ARG A 105 -6.33 -15.75 -0.62
CA ARG A 105 -6.35 -17.05 -1.31
C ARG A 105 -6.99 -16.94 -2.69
N GLU A 106 -8.12 -16.24 -2.78
CA GLU A 106 -8.83 -16.03 -4.04
C GLU A 106 -7.97 -15.22 -5.02
N VAL A 107 -7.55 -14.03 -4.62
CA VAL A 107 -6.84 -13.09 -5.50
C VAL A 107 -5.45 -13.63 -5.90
N PHE A 108 -4.67 -14.17 -4.97
CA PHE A 108 -3.33 -14.66 -5.32
C PHE A 108 -3.38 -15.95 -6.14
N ALA A 109 -4.41 -16.78 -6.00
CA ALA A 109 -4.60 -17.93 -6.89
C ALA A 109 -4.84 -17.48 -8.33
N GLU A 110 -5.66 -16.44 -8.55
CA GLU A 110 -5.89 -15.86 -9.88
C GLU A 110 -4.59 -15.35 -10.53
N TRP A 111 -3.64 -14.84 -9.75
CA TRP A 111 -2.36 -14.36 -10.27
C TRP A 111 -1.48 -15.50 -10.80
N THR A 112 -1.67 -16.70 -10.26
CA THR A 112 -0.90 -17.89 -10.61
C THR A 112 -1.57 -18.77 -11.66
N ALA A 113 -2.81 -18.47 -12.05
CA ALA A 113 -3.55 -19.25 -13.03
C ALA A 113 -2.94 -19.10 -14.44
N PRO A 114 -2.75 -20.20 -15.21
CA PRO A 114 -2.23 -20.13 -16.57
C PRO A 114 -3.24 -19.39 -17.47
N GLY A 115 -2.90 -18.15 -17.83
CA GLY A 115 -3.78 -17.20 -18.51
C GLY A 115 -3.85 -15.83 -17.83
N GLY A 116 -3.33 -15.71 -16.61
CA GLY A 116 -3.06 -14.44 -15.95
C GLY A 116 -1.96 -13.69 -16.68
N ASP A 117 -2.34 -12.64 -17.40
CA ASP A 117 -1.48 -11.57 -17.90
C ASP A 117 -0.34 -11.26 -16.90
N THR A 118 0.88 -11.72 -17.22
CA THR A 118 2.14 -11.33 -16.56
C THR A 118 2.70 -10.02 -17.12
N SER A 119 1.96 -9.33 -17.98
CA SER A 119 2.26 -8.02 -18.55
C SER A 119 1.62 -6.89 -17.72
N GLY A 120 1.92 -6.86 -16.43
CA GLY A 120 1.74 -5.69 -15.59
C GLY A 120 2.75 -4.58 -15.94
N GLY A 121 2.79 -4.15 -17.21
CA GLY A 121 3.32 -2.84 -17.55
C GLY A 121 2.45 -1.76 -16.92
N PRO A 122 3.00 -0.57 -16.62
CA PRO A 122 2.22 0.51 -16.00
C PRO A 122 0.98 0.76 -16.85
N ARG A 123 -0.20 0.74 -16.23
CA ARG A 123 -1.44 1.18 -16.87
C ARG A 123 -1.27 2.66 -17.20
N THR A 124 -0.78 2.95 -18.40
CA THR A 124 -0.86 4.27 -19.01
C THR A 124 -2.33 4.56 -19.22
N LEU A 125 -2.88 5.39 -18.34
CA LEU A 125 -4.18 6.00 -18.53
C LEU A 125 -4.09 6.92 -19.76
N ARG A 126 -4.93 6.65 -20.76
CA ARG A 126 -5.26 7.60 -21.83
C ARG A 126 -6.12 8.72 -21.28
#